data_AF-A0A9X1S5C5-F1
#
_entry.id   AF-A0A9X1S5C5-F1
#
_cell.length_a   1.000
_cell.length_b   1.000
_cell.length_c   1.000
_cell.angle_alpha   90.00
_cell.angle_beta   90.00
_cell.angle_gamma   90.00
#
_symmetry.space_group_name_H-M   'P 1'
#
loop_
_entity.id
_entity.type
_entity.pdbx_description
1 polymer ?
#
loop_
_entity_poly.entity_id
_entity_poly.type
_entity_poly.pdbx_seq_one_letter_code
_entity_poly.pdbx_strand_id
1 'polypeptide(L)'
;MSILAFSPTTSAEAKGGHVGGDGSRFYLNDVFSGSANRVFDYGNPGDSIYVGDWNGAGTDSLAIRRGNVFYVRHSNTSGPADKVFAYGNPGDEVYVGDWDGDGTDTLAVRRGNAFHIKNSVSTGVADKVIHYGNPGDSILVGDWDGNRIDTFAVRRSNTYFVKNSMSTGTADRVFAYGNPGDTVLVGDWNGDRKDTLAVRRGNTYFLKNSLNSGQADTVFAYGNPTDTVLVGDWNGDRRTTIGVRRVAAAAEGAGTISQQNALRTAKEYLEYSAFSRLGLIGQLEYEKYSTQDATWAVDRVSVNWNEQAARMANEYLRYTSFSRAGLIDQLIYEGFTPKQAEYGVSQTGL
;
A
#
# COMPACT_ATOMS: atom_id res chain seq x y z
N MET A 1 -14.01 30.94 -3.22
CA MET A 1 -12.54 30.73 -3.18
C MET A 1 -12.35 29.27 -2.77
N SER A 2 -12.32 28.35 -3.74
CA SER A 2 -12.19 26.92 -3.44
C SER A 2 -10.72 26.61 -3.16
N ILE A 3 -10.47 26.14 -1.95
CA ILE A 3 -9.19 25.55 -1.55
C ILE A 3 -9.18 24.14 -2.15
N LEU A 4 -8.49 23.98 -3.27
CA LEU A 4 -8.14 22.67 -3.81
C LEU A 4 -7.10 22.06 -2.86
N ALA A 5 -7.51 21.05 -2.10
CA ALA A 5 -6.60 20.19 -1.36
C ALA A 5 -5.74 19.43 -2.36
N PHE A 6 -4.44 19.75 -2.40
CA PHE A 6 -3.44 18.98 -3.13
C PHE A 6 -3.37 17.58 -2.52
N SER A 7 -3.71 16.56 -3.31
CA SER A 7 -3.32 15.19 -3.00
C SER A 7 -1.79 15.07 -3.06
N PRO A 8 -1.12 14.45 -2.07
CA PRO A 8 0.30 14.22 -2.15
C PRO A 8 0.60 13.28 -3.32
N THR A 9 1.45 13.76 -4.23
CA THR A 9 2.07 12.95 -5.28
C THR A 9 2.78 11.76 -4.65
N THR A 10 2.48 10.55 -5.13
CA THR A 10 3.20 9.32 -4.78
C THR A 10 4.69 9.52 -4.94
N SER A 11 5.43 9.41 -3.83
CA SER A 11 6.89 9.50 -3.80
C SER A 11 7.52 8.52 -4.78
N ALA A 12 8.60 8.96 -5.44
CA ALA A 12 9.45 8.05 -6.21
C ALA A 12 10.08 7.02 -5.25
N GLU A 13 10.07 5.74 -5.64
CA GLU A 13 10.62 4.64 -4.86
C GLU A 13 12.13 4.53 -5.18
N ALA A 14 12.95 5.28 -4.45
CA ALA A 14 14.39 5.07 -4.44
C ALA A 14 14.75 3.68 -3.87
N LYS A 15 16.00 3.23 -4.03
CA LYS A 15 16.58 2.23 -3.12
C LYS A 15 16.34 2.77 -1.68
N GLY A 16 15.42 2.11 -0.98
CA GLY A 16 14.90 2.50 0.34
C GLY A 16 14.38 3.93 0.56
N GLY A 17 13.66 4.52 -0.40
CA GLY A 17 12.74 5.63 -0.08
C GLY A 17 11.55 5.16 0.77
N HIS A 18 10.72 6.07 1.32
CA HIS A 18 9.46 5.67 1.98
C HIS A 18 8.59 4.85 1.01
N VAL A 19 8.43 3.57 1.32
CA VAL A 19 7.50 2.69 0.61
C VAL A 19 6.18 2.69 1.38
N GLY A 20 5.19 3.42 0.86
CA GLY A 20 3.86 3.57 1.48
C GLY A 20 2.96 2.35 1.29
N GLY A 21 1.66 2.56 1.48
CA GLY A 21 0.62 1.57 1.18
C GLY A 21 0.30 0.60 2.33
N ASP A 22 -0.83 -0.10 2.18
CA ASP A 22 -1.41 -0.96 3.21
C ASP A 22 -0.90 -2.41 3.10
N GLY A 23 -0.76 -3.07 4.25
CA GLY A 23 -0.53 -4.52 4.35
C GLY A 23 0.65 -4.91 5.22
N SER A 24 0.78 -6.18 5.59
CA SER A 24 1.94 -6.66 6.36
C SER A 24 2.64 -7.82 5.67
N ARG A 25 2.14 -8.24 4.49
CA ARG A 25 2.64 -9.40 3.77
C ARG A 25 3.53 -8.98 2.62
N PHE A 26 4.70 -9.59 2.55
CA PHE A 26 5.73 -9.32 1.55
C PHE A 26 5.87 -10.51 0.62
N TYR A 27 6.07 -10.24 -0.66
CA TYR A 27 6.25 -11.19 -1.74
C TYR A 27 7.51 -10.80 -2.51
N LEU A 28 8.65 -11.34 -2.12
CA LEU A 28 9.94 -11.06 -2.75
C LEU A 28 10.19 -12.02 -3.90
N ASN A 29 10.82 -11.49 -4.94
CA ASN A 29 11.15 -12.21 -6.16
C ASN A 29 12.62 -11.99 -6.49
N ASP A 30 13.45 -13.00 -6.25
CA ASP A 30 14.90 -13.00 -6.48
C ASP A 30 15.24 -12.97 -7.99
N VAL A 31 14.25 -13.04 -8.87
CA VAL A 31 14.40 -13.01 -10.33
C VAL A 31 13.27 -12.19 -10.95
N PHE A 32 13.35 -11.82 -12.24
CA PHE A 32 12.22 -11.16 -12.93
C PHE A 32 11.18 -12.19 -13.41
N SER A 33 10.65 -13.00 -12.49
CA SER A 33 9.62 -14.01 -12.76
C SER A 33 8.20 -13.52 -12.40
N GLY A 34 7.18 -14.30 -12.75
CA GLY A 34 5.78 -13.99 -12.36
C GLY A 34 5.42 -14.37 -10.92
N SER A 35 6.32 -15.01 -10.16
CA SER A 35 6.01 -15.63 -8.87
C SER A 35 7.01 -15.23 -7.79
N ALA A 36 6.52 -15.02 -6.57
CA ALA A 36 7.40 -14.81 -5.41
C ALA A 36 8.08 -16.13 -5.01
N ASN A 37 9.37 -16.08 -4.69
CA ASN A 37 10.09 -17.20 -4.05
C ASN A 37 10.13 -17.08 -2.53
N ARG A 38 9.85 -15.88 -1.98
CA ARG A 38 9.80 -15.66 -0.53
C ARG A 38 8.56 -14.87 -0.14
N VAL A 39 7.81 -15.40 0.82
CA VAL A 39 6.59 -14.78 1.34
C VAL A 39 6.61 -14.81 2.86
N PHE A 40 6.42 -13.67 3.50
CA PHE A 40 6.44 -13.54 4.96
C PHE A 40 5.65 -12.31 5.42
N ASP A 41 5.40 -12.21 6.73
CA ASP A 41 4.67 -11.11 7.34
C ASP A 41 5.59 -10.31 8.27
N TYR A 42 5.61 -8.98 8.17
CA TYR A 42 6.38 -8.12 9.07
C TYR A 42 5.70 -6.75 9.28
N GLY A 43 5.69 -6.27 10.52
CA GLY A 43 5.03 -5.00 10.87
C GLY A 43 3.50 -5.02 10.73
N ASN A 44 2.91 -3.83 10.77
CA ASN A 44 1.48 -3.56 10.67
C ASN A 44 1.15 -2.86 9.35
N PRO A 45 -0.11 -2.91 8.86
CA PRO A 45 -0.52 -2.27 7.62
C PRO A 45 -0.16 -0.78 7.47
N GLY A 46 -0.19 0.01 8.54
CA GLY A 46 0.11 1.44 8.51
C GLY A 46 1.58 1.80 8.72
N ASP A 47 2.48 0.83 8.92
CA ASP A 47 3.90 1.11 9.09
C ASP A 47 4.54 1.53 7.75
N SER A 48 5.45 2.52 7.77
CA SER A 48 6.29 2.85 6.60
C SER A 48 7.42 1.83 6.46
N ILE A 49 7.73 1.42 5.23
CA ILE A 49 8.73 0.38 4.95
C ILE A 49 9.95 0.98 4.27
N TYR A 50 11.12 0.42 4.61
CA TYR A 50 12.43 0.75 4.07
C TYR A 50 13.18 -0.54 3.76
N VAL A 51 14.01 -0.51 2.71
CA VAL A 51 14.81 -1.64 2.24
C VAL A 51 16.27 -1.23 2.24
N GLY A 52 17.14 -2.13 2.71
CA GLY A 52 18.59 -2.00 2.59
C GLY A 52 19.33 -3.14 3.28
N ASP A 53 20.63 -3.18 3.10
CA ASP A 53 21.58 -4.06 3.78
C ASP A 53 21.95 -3.49 5.17
N TRP A 54 21.06 -3.67 6.13
CA TRP A 54 21.19 -3.07 7.45
C TRP A 54 22.33 -3.61 8.33
N ASN A 55 22.96 -4.71 7.92
CA ASN A 55 24.01 -5.38 8.69
C ASN A 55 25.29 -5.67 7.87
N GLY A 56 25.38 -5.17 6.64
CA GLY A 56 26.55 -5.35 5.76
C GLY A 56 26.75 -6.80 5.31
N ALA A 57 25.68 -7.60 5.24
CA ALA A 57 25.75 -9.00 4.85
C ALA A 57 25.76 -9.20 3.32
N GLY A 58 25.54 -8.13 2.55
CA GLY A 58 25.33 -8.12 1.11
C GLY A 58 23.93 -8.51 0.69
N THR A 59 22.97 -8.64 1.62
CA THR A 59 21.57 -8.98 1.32
C THR A 59 20.63 -7.91 1.87
N ASP A 60 19.72 -7.44 1.05
CA ASP A 60 18.73 -6.45 1.47
C ASP A 60 17.62 -7.08 2.31
N SER A 61 17.22 -6.34 3.35
CA SER A 61 16.15 -6.72 4.25
C SER A 61 15.32 -5.51 4.68
N LEU A 62 14.27 -5.74 5.47
CA LEU A 62 13.26 -4.74 5.76
C LEU A 62 13.48 -4.01 7.09
N ALA A 63 13.21 -2.72 7.09
CA ALA A 63 12.92 -1.95 8.29
C ALA A 63 11.52 -1.34 8.22
N ILE A 64 10.81 -1.34 9.34
CA ILE A 64 9.56 -0.57 9.50
C ILE A 64 9.81 0.67 10.34
N ARG A 65 8.97 1.70 10.19
CA ARG A 65 9.04 2.93 11.00
C ARG A 65 7.70 3.27 11.66
N ARG A 66 7.76 3.66 12.94
CA ARG A 66 6.64 4.21 13.73
C ARG A 66 7.07 5.50 14.40
N GLY A 67 6.49 6.63 13.98
CA GLY A 67 6.98 7.93 14.40
C GLY A 67 8.44 8.12 13.96
N ASN A 68 9.36 8.28 14.91
CA ASN A 68 10.81 8.32 14.62
C ASN A 68 11.57 7.05 15.00
N VAL A 69 10.87 5.97 15.37
CA VAL A 69 11.48 4.69 15.75
C VAL A 69 11.46 3.73 14.58
N PHE A 70 12.63 3.15 14.29
CA PHE A 70 12.86 2.14 13.28
C PHE A 70 13.02 0.77 13.94
N TYR A 71 12.40 -0.23 13.33
CA TYR A 71 12.50 -1.63 13.71
C TYR A 71 13.03 -2.40 12.51
N VAL A 72 14.25 -2.90 12.62
CA VAL A 72 15.04 -3.48 11.54
C VAL A 72 15.04 -5.00 11.67
N ARG A 73 14.91 -5.69 10.54
CA ARG A 73 15.21 -7.12 10.40
C ARG A 73 16.53 -7.27 9.68
N HIS A 74 17.30 -8.29 10.05
CA HIS A 74 18.48 -8.75 9.31
C HIS A 74 18.15 -9.93 8.38
N SER A 75 16.90 -10.36 8.35
CA SER A 75 16.45 -11.47 7.50
C SER A 75 15.02 -11.26 7.03
N ASN A 76 14.74 -11.74 5.82
CA ASN A 76 13.42 -11.65 5.18
C ASN A 76 12.48 -12.76 5.69
N THR A 77 12.24 -12.79 7.00
CA THR A 77 11.36 -13.76 7.67
C THR A 77 10.47 -13.05 8.68
N SER A 78 9.31 -13.64 8.99
CA SER A 78 8.42 -13.15 10.05
C SER A 78 9.10 -13.23 11.42
N GLY A 79 8.78 -12.29 12.31
CA GLY A 79 9.30 -12.28 13.67
C GLY A 79 9.52 -10.88 14.25
N PRO A 80 10.06 -10.79 15.48
CA PRO A 80 10.44 -9.51 16.07
C PRO A 80 11.60 -8.88 15.30
N ALA A 81 11.79 -7.57 15.49
CA ALA A 81 12.95 -6.86 14.96
C ALA A 81 14.25 -7.32 15.62
N ASP A 82 15.31 -7.42 14.85
CA ASP A 82 16.66 -7.71 15.34
C ASP A 82 17.31 -6.47 15.95
N LYS A 83 16.90 -5.27 15.51
CA LYS A 83 17.41 -4.01 16.01
C LYS A 83 16.32 -2.94 16.04
N VAL A 84 16.32 -2.12 17.09
CA VAL A 84 15.37 -1.01 17.26
C VAL A 84 16.13 0.25 17.65
N PHE A 85 15.87 1.35 16.96
CA PHE A 85 16.52 2.63 17.24
C PHE A 85 15.65 3.80 16.79
N ALA A 86 15.82 4.97 17.41
CA ALA A 86 15.19 6.22 16.98
C ALA A 86 16.17 7.12 16.23
N TYR A 87 15.72 7.71 15.11
CA TYR A 87 16.48 8.71 14.38
C TYR A 87 15.55 9.70 13.65
N GLY A 88 15.93 10.97 13.66
CA GLY A 88 15.11 12.06 13.12
C GLY A 88 13.83 12.35 13.92
N ASN A 89 12.94 13.13 13.30
CA ASN A 89 11.64 13.49 13.82
C ASN A 89 10.51 12.72 13.11
N PRO A 90 9.35 12.52 13.74
CA PRO A 90 8.25 11.74 13.14
C PRO A 90 7.77 12.19 11.75
N GLY A 91 7.91 13.47 11.42
CA GLY A 91 7.50 14.03 10.12
C GLY A 91 8.58 14.07 9.05
N ASP A 92 9.81 13.62 9.35
CA ASP A 92 10.90 13.68 8.37
C ASP A 92 10.68 12.67 7.24
N GLU A 93 11.02 13.06 6.01
CA GLU A 93 11.22 12.12 4.90
C GLU A 93 12.50 11.32 5.15
N VAL A 94 12.52 10.05 4.76
CA VAL A 94 13.62 9.12 5.06
C VAL A 94 14.12 8.49 3.77
N TYR A 95 15.44 8.36 3.69
CA TYR A 95 16.18 7.76 2.61
C TYR A 95 17.16 6.75 3.19
N VAL A 96 17.42 5.69 2.43
CA VAL A 96 18.37 4.62 2.79
C VAL A 96 19.44 4.56 1.73
N GLY A 97 20.67 4.31 2.17
CA GLY A 97 21.79 4.02 1.30
C GLY A 97 23.09 3.86 2.08
N ASP A 98 24.12 3.40 1.39
CA ASP A 98 25.49 3.31 1.88
C ASP A 98 26.22 4.64 1.61
N TRP A 99 26.19 5.54 2.60
CA TRP A 99 26.68 6.91 2.44
C TRP A 99 28.20 7.06 2.51
N ASP A 100 28.92 6.06 3.03
CA ASP A 100 30.38 6.08 3.19
C ASP A 100 31.12 4.89 2.57
N GLY A 101 30.38 3.99 1.92
CA GLY A 101 30.93 2.92 1.09
C GLY A 101 31.42 1.70 1.90
N ASP A 102 30.92 1.52 3.12
CA ASP A 102 31.32 0.42 4.00
C ASP A 102 30.53 -0.88 3.75
N GLY A 103 29.51 -0.82 2.89
CA GLY A 103 28.61 -1.90 2.52
C GLY A 103 27.37 -2.00 3.39
N THR A 104 27.20 -1.16 4.41
CA THR A 104 26.02 -1.15 5.28
C THR A 104 25.11 0.01 4.92
N ASP A 105 23.86 -0.30 4.56
CA ASP A 105 22.86 0.72 4.33
C ASP A 105 22.42 1.36 5.65
N THR A 106 22.36 2.70 5.65
CA THR A 106 22.03 3.52 6.80
C THR A 106 21.10 4.67 6.40
N LEU A 107 20.74 5.56 7.34
CA LEU A 107 19.64 6.52 7.14
C LEU A 107 20.10 7.94 6.86
N ALA A 108 19.41 8.60 5.92
CA ALA A 108 19.35 10.05 5.84
C ALA A 108 17.90 10.53 6.06
N VAL A 109 17.71 11.55 6.88
CA VAL A 109 16.40 12.19 7.09
C VAL A 109 16.38 13.61 6.54
N ARG A 110 15.30 14.01 5.87
CA ARG A 110 15.18 15.31 5.21
C ARG A 110 14.18 16.22 5.92
N ARG A 111 14.62 17.46 6.15
CA ARG A 111 13.84 18.57 6.73
C ARG A 111 13.97 19.80 5.83
N GLY A 112 12.93 20.09 5.06
CA GLY A 112 13.01 21.10 4.00
C GLY A 112 14.03 20.69 2.93
N ASN A 113 15.10 21.47 2.76
CA ASN A 113 16.19 21.13 1.85
C ASN A 113 17.44 20.57 2.55
N ALA A 114 17.41 20.39 3.88
CA ALA A 114 18.51 19.86 4.66
C ALA A 114 18.38 18.33 4.81
N PHE A 115 19.46 17.61 4.53
CA PHE A 115 19.59 16.17 4.70
C PHE A 115 20.54 15.88 5.84
N HIS A 116 20.07 15.13 6.82
CA HIS A 116 20.79 14.73 8.01
C HIS A 116 21.16 13.26 7.86
N ILE A 117 22.39 13.01 7.45
CA ILE A 117 22.94 11.70 7.08
C ILE A 117 23.58 11.06 8.31
N LYS A 118 23.32 9.78 8.49
CA LYS A 118 23.89 8.97 9.56
C LYS A 118 24.56 7.75 8.97
N ASN A 119 25.80 7.49 9.35
CA ASN A 119 26.61 6.36 8.88
C ASN A 119 26.56 5.18 9.86
N SER A 120 25.47 5.07 10.62
CA SER A 120 25.29 3.97 11.56
C SER A 120 23.81 3.73 11.83
N VAL A 121 23.44 2.45 11.95
CA VAL A 121 22.11 2.03 12.39
C VAL A 121 22.03 2.20 13.91
N SER A 122 21.95 3.43 14.41
CA SER A 122 21.95 3.74 15.84
C SER A 122 21.16 5.01 16.17
N THR A 123 20.90 5.25 17.46
CA THR A 123 20.36 6.54 17.91
C THR A 123 21.44 7.62 17.94
N GLY A 124 21.02 8.89 17.91
CA GLY A 124 21.92 10.02 18.10
C GLY A 124 21.78 11.08 17.02
N VAL A 125 22.83 11.90 16.90
CA VAL A 125 22.90 12.98 15.90
C VAL A 125 23.36 12.46 14.54
N ALA A 126 23.19 13.31 13.53
CA ALA A 126 23.69 13.08 12.18
C ALA A 126 25.22 13.21 12.14
N ASP A 127 25.87 12.38 11.34
CA ASP A 127 27.30 12.43 11.07
C ASP A 127 27.62 13.53 10.04
N LYS A 128 26.68 13.82 9.14
CA LYS A 128 26.81 14.87 8.13
C LYS A 128 25.47 15.57 7.87
N VAL A 129 25.52 16.87 7.61
CA VAL A 129 24.37 17.64 7.16
C VAL A 129 24.71 18.33 5.85
N ILE A 130 23.88 18.14 4.83
CA ILE A 130 24.03 18.81 3.53
C ILE A 130 22.71 19.46 3.12
N HIS A 131 22.79 20.47 2.26
CA HIS A 131 21.62 21.05 1.60
C HIS A 131 21.63 20.65 0.14
N TYR A 132 20.54 20.05 -0.34
CA TYR A 132 20.49 19.52 -1.70
C TYR A 132 19.11 19.67 -2.32
N GLY A 133 19.09 19.87 -3.64
CA GLY A 133 17.86 20.06 -4.42
C GLY A 133 17.12 21.37 -4.12
N ASN A 134 16.08 21.61 -4.93
CA ASN A 134 15.15 22.72 -4.78
C ASN A 134 13.88 22.26 -4.04
N PRO A 135 13.10 23.20 -3.47
CA PRO A 135 11.77 22.88 -2.97
C PRO A 135 10.91 22.21 -4.05
N GLY A 136 10.26 21.09 -3.71
CA GLY A 136 9.44 20.31 -4.64
C GLY A 136 10.19 19.24 -5.44
N ASP A 137 11.52 19.21 -5.39
CA ASP A 137 12.30 18.13 -6.01
C ASP A 137 12.03 16.79 -5.30
N SER A 138 11.74 15.76 -6.09
CA SER A 138 11.73 14.36 -5.65
C SER A 138 13.16 13.82 -5.68
N ILE A 139 13.56 13.11 -4.62
CA ILE A 139 14.92 12.63 -4.45
C ILE A 139 14.97 11.12 -4.69
N LEU A 140 16.02 10.70 -5.38
CA LEU A 140 16.38 9.31 -5.62
C LEU A 140 17.77 9.07 -5.03
N VAL A 141 18.01 7.83 -4.59
CA VAL A 141 19.27 7.38 -3.99
C VAL A 141 19.75 6.15 -4.73
N GLY A 142 21.06 6.12 -5.03
CA GLY A 142 21.74 4.96 -5.58
C GLY A 142 23.22 5.23 -5.88
N ASP A 143 23.95 4.17 -6.20
CA ASP A 143 25.34 4.19 -6.66
C ASP A 143 25.37 4.32 -8.18
N TRP A 144 25.25 5.55 -8.67
CA TRP A 144 25.08 5.83 -10.10
C TRP A 144 26.34 5.57 -10.94
N ASP A 145 27.53 5.53 -10.33
CA ASP A 145 28.80 5.39 -11.04
C ASP A 145 29.60 4.13 -10.70
N GLY A 146 29.13 3.34 -9.74
CA GLY A 146 29.66 2.03 -9.37
C GLY A 146 30.80 2.10 -8.37
N ASN A 147 30.89 3.16 -7.59
CA ASN A 147 31.95 3.38 -6.60
C ASN A 147 31.59 2.89 -5.18
N ARG A 148 30.39 2.31 -5.03
CA ARG A 148 29.75 1.79 -3.80
C ARG A 148 29.25 2.84 -2.82
N ILE A 149 29.30 4.12 -3.17
CA ILE A 149 28.77 5.19 -2.34
C ILE A 149 27.46 5.65 -2.97
N ASP A 150 26.38 5.51 -2.20
CA ASP A 150 25.08 5.99 -2.59
C ASP A 150 25.03 7.52 -2.56
N THR A 151 24.54 8.10 -3.66
CA THR A 151 24.45 9.55 -3.85
C THR A 151 23.08 9.94 -4.42
N PHE A 152 22.82 11.25 -4.51
CA PHE A 152 21.49 11.75 -4.85
C PHE A 152 21.28 12.02 -6.33
N ALA A 153 20.09 11.67 -6.82
CA ALA A 153 19.52 12.24 -8.03
C ALA A 153 18.22 13.00 -7.72
N VAL A 154 17.97 14.06 -8.50
CA VAL A 154 16.70 14.80 -8.46
C VAL A 154 15.83 14.39 -9.64
N ARG A 155 14.54 14.16 -9.39
CA ARG A 155 13.51 13.99 -10.42
C ARG A 155 12.62 15.23 -10.50
N ARG A 156 12.43 15.75 -11.71
CA ARG A 156 11.45 16.79 -12.05
C ARG A 156 10.60 16.27 -13.22
N SER A 157 9.35 15.93 -12.94
CA SER A 157 8.49 15.24 -13.92
C SER A 157 9.16 13.94 -14.40
N ASN A 158 9.45 13.77 -15.69
CA ASN A 158 10.16 12.60 -16.23
C ASN A 158 11.66 12.85 -16.50
N THR A 159 12.23 13.96 -16.02
CA THR A 159 13.65 14.29 -16.18
C THR A 159 14.41 14.07 -14.87
N TYR A 160 15.57 13.43 -14.97
CA TYR A 160 16.43 13.04 -13.86
C TYR A 160 17.77 13.79 -13.96
N PHE A 161 18.24 14.25 -12.82
CA PHE A 161 19.47 15.01 -12.63
C PHE A 161 20.32 14.27 -11.61
N VAL A 162 21.25 13.44 -12.11
CA VAL A 162 22.09 12.57 -11.28
C VAL A 162 23.36 13.31 -10.87
N LYS A 163 23.73 13.18 -9.60
CA LYS A 163 24.97 13.71 -9.05
C LYS A 163 25.74 12.57 -8.38
N ASN A 164 26.97 12.33 -8.82
CA ASN A 164 27.84 11.28 -8.28
C ASN A 164 28.61 11.72 -7.03
N SER A 165 28.20 12.83 -6.43
CA SER A 165 28.85 13.39 -5.25
C SER A 165 27.82 14.02 -4.32
N MET A 166 28.08 13.93 -3.02
CA MET A 166 27.25 14.57 -1.98
C MET A 166 27.58 16.06 -1.84
N SER A 167 27.44 16.80 -2.94
CA SER A 167 27.69 18.24 -3.05
C SER A 167 26.63 18.92 -3.91
N THR A 168 26.46 20.23 -3.72
CA THR A 168 25.62 21.05 -4.60
C THR A 168 26.31 21.30 -5.95
N GLY A 169 25.55 21.78 -6.93
CA GLY A 169 26.06 22.20 -8.23
C GLY A 169 25.30 21.57 -9.40
N THR A 170 25.93 21.58 -10.57
CA THR A 170 25.38 20.98 -11.79
C THR A 170 25.38 19.46 -11.69
N ALA A 171 24.34 18.83 -12.25
CA ALA A 171 24.27 17.38 -12.36
C ALA A 171 25.36 16.83 -13.29
N ASP A 172 25.87 15.64 -12.96
CA ASP A 172 26.86 14.92 -13.77
C ASP A 172 26.19 14.22 -14.96
N ARG A 173 24.92 13.86 -14.83
CA ARG A 173 24.07 13.33 -15.92
C ARG A 173 22.68 13.94 -15.85
N VAL A 174 22.11 14.25 -17.02
CA VAL A 174 20.72 14.66 -17.17
C VAL A 174 20.09 13.87 -18.31
N PHE A 175 18.94 13.24 -18.05
CA PHE A 175 18.22 12.46 -19.05
C PHE A 175 16.73 12.36 -18.70
N ALA A 176 15.91 11.98 -19.68
CA ALA A 176 14.49 11.71 -19.47
C ALA A 176 14.17 10.23 -19.65
N TYR A 177 13.31 9.68 -18.79
CA TYR A 177 12.88 8.29 -18.87
C TYR A 177 11.48 8.10 -18.24
N GLY A 178 10.64 7.31 -18.92
CA GLY A 178 9.26 7.09 -18.52
C GLY A 178 8.36 8.32 -18.66
N ASN A 179 7.17 8.21 -18.09
CA ASN A 179 6.14 9.24 -18.09
C ASN A 179 6.08 9.96 -16.72
N PRO A 180 5.54 11.20 -16.68
CA PRO A 180 5.44 11.98 -15.44
C PRO A 180 4.68 11.28 -14.29
N GLY A 181 3.70 10.44 -14.61
CA GLY A 181 2.87 9.72 -13.62
C GLY A 181 3.39 8.33 -13.23
N ASP A 182 4.51 7.88 -13.79
CA ASP A 182 5.05 6.57 -13.41
C ASP A 182 5.71 6.63 -12.02
N THR A 183 5.59 5.54 -11.26
CA THR A 183 6.43 5.29 -10.09
C THR A 183 7.83 4.94 -10.57
N VAL A 184 8.86 5.56 -10.00
CA VAL A 184 10.26 5.34 -10.39
C VAL A 184 10.94 4.50 -9.35
N LEU A 185 11.82 3.61 -9.80
CA LEU A 185 12.57 2.62 -9.06
C LEU A 185 14.06 2.79 -9.36
N VAL A 186 14.92 2.52 -8.37
CA VAL A 186 16.38 2.60 -8.50
C VAL A 186 17.03 1.30 -8.05
N GLY A 187 17.92 0.75 -8.87
CA GLY A 187 18.69 -0.44 -8.52
C GLY A 187 19.63 -0.89 -9.64
N ASP A 188 20.50 -1.84 -9.32
CA ASP A 188 21.39 -2.51 -10.25
C ASP A 188 20.69 -3.71 -10.90
N TRP A 189 19.97 -3.44 -11.98
CA TRP A 189 19.12 -4.43 -12.64
C TRP A 189 19.90 -5.50 -13.42
N ASN A 190 21.12 -5.20 -13.86
CA ASN A 190 21.94 -6.07 -14.71
C ASN A 190 23.12 -6.71 -13.96
N GLY A 191 23.42 -6.27 -12.73
CA GLY A 191 24.50 -6.78 -11.89
C GLY A 191 25.86 -6.18 -12.24
N ASP A 192 25.91 -4.98 -12.83
CA ASP A 192 27.15 -4.29 -13.21
C ASP A 192 27.69 -3.34 -12.12
N ARG A 193 27.01 -3.32 -10.96
CA ARG A 193 27.23 -2.50 -9.77
C ARG A 193 26.82 -1.04 -9.93
N LYS A 194 26.12 -0.66 -11.00
CA LYS A 194 25.64 0.70 -11.17
C LYS A 194 24.13 0.72 -11.07
N ASP A 195 23.65 1.58 -10.19
CA ASP A 195 22.24 1.82 -10.08
C ASP A 195 21.73 2.59 -11.29
N THR A 196 20.62 2.09 -11.81
CA THR A 196 19.92 2.66 -12.95
C THR A 196 18.42 2.68 -12.67
N LEU A 197 17.62 3.17 -13.62
CA LEU A 197 16.20 3.43 -13.37
C LEU A 197 15.30 2.33 -13.92
N ALA A 198 14.23 2.08 -13.18
CA ALA A 198 13.04 1.46 -13.70
C ALA A 198 11.82 2.35 -13.46
N VAL A 199 10.78 2.16 -14.28
CA VAL A 199 9.48 2.80 -14.06
C VAL A 199 8.38 1.76 -14.01
N ARG A 200 7.36 1.98 -13.18
CA ARG A 200 6.20 1.11 -13.02
C ARG A 200 4.93 1.82 -13.49
N ARG A 201 4.11 1.08 -14.26
CA ARG A 201 2.77 1.48 -14.68
C ARG A 201 1.79 0.34 -14.47
N GLY A 202 0.84 0.52 -13.54
CA GLY A 202 0.02 -0.59 -13.07
C GLY A 202 0.91 -1.66 -12.43
N ASN A 203 0.83 -2.91 -12.88
CA ASN A 203 1.71 -4.00 -12.46
C ASN A 203 2.85 -4.29 -13.44
N THR A 204 3.09 -3.43 -14.43
CA THR A 204 4.15 -3.60 -15.44
C THR A 204 5.35 -2.72 -15.11
N TYR A 205 6.55 -3.30 -15.20
CA TYR A 205 7.85 -2.67 -14.92
C TYR A 205 8.64 -2.52 -16.22
N PHE A 206 9.31 -1.38 -16.36
CA PHE A 206 10.11 -1.01 -17.52
C PHE A 206 11.52 -0.64 -17.03
N LEU A 207 12.43 -1.61 -17.05
CA LEU A 207 13.79 -1.49 -16.52
C LEU A 207 14.72 -0.97 -17.60
N LYS A 208 15.65 -0.11 -17.21
CA LYS A 208 16.66 0.45 -18.09
C LYS A 208 18.03 0.32 -17.45
N ASN A 209 18.93 -0.37 -18.13
CA ASN A 209 20.30 -0.68 -17.67
C ASN A 209 21.28 0.47 -17.97
N SER A 210 20.78 1.67 -18.30
CA SER A 210 21.60 2.82 -18.65
C SER A 210 20.93 4.16 -18.34
N LEU A 211 21.72 5.12 -17.87
CA LEU A 211 21.28 6.48 -17.54
C LEU A 211 21.19 7.37 -18.79
N ASN A 212 20.35 6.99 -19.74
CA ASN A 212 20.03 7.75 -20.95
C ASN A 212 18.53 7.73 -21.26
N SER A 213 18.10 8.49 -22.25
CA SER A 213 16.72 8.42 -22.75
C SER A 213 16.53 7.24 -23.70
N GLY A 214 15.29 6.77 -23.82
CA GLY A 214 14.92 5.77 -24.82
C GLY A 214 14.00 4.70 -24.26
N GLN A 215 13.95 3.57 -24.96
CA GLN A 215 13.16 2.41 -24.54
C GLN A 215 13.79 1.70 -23.34
N ALA A 216 12.96 0.92 -22.65
CA ALA A 216 13.37 -0.03 -21.63
C ALA A 216 14.15 -1.18 -22.24
N ASP A 217 15.12 -1.70 -21.49
CA ASP A 217 15.88 -2.90 -21.85
C ASP A 217 15.12 -4.18 -21.48
N THR A 218 14.36 -4.13 -20.36
CA THR A 218 13.55 -5.25 -19.87
C THR A 218 12.14 -4.77 -19.51
N VAL A 219 11.12 -5.53 -19.91
CA VAL A 219 9.72 -5.27 -19.55
C VAL A 219 9.08 -6.55 -19.02
N PHE A 220 8.45 -6.47 -17.84
CA PHE A 220 7.75 -7.61 -17.25
C PHE A 220 6.61 -7.16 -16.33
N ALA A 221 5.71 -8.07 -15.99
CA ALA A 221 4.64 -7.82 -15.03
C ALA A 221 4.84 -8.65 -13.76
N TYR A 222 4.60 -8.04 -12.60
CA TYR A 222 4.70 -8.71 -11.31
C TYR A 222 3.79 -8.05 -10.27
N GLY A 223 3.13 -8.87 -9.45
CA GLY A 223 2.18 -8.41 -8.44
C GLY A 223 0.87 -7.82 -9.00
N ASN A 224 0.11 -7.20 -8.11
CA ASN A 224 -1.16 -6.55 -8.37
C ASN A 224 -0.95 -5.04 -8.58
N PRO A 225 -1.83 -4.33 -9.29
CA PRO A 225 -1.72 -2.88 -9.47
C PRO A 225 -1.74 -2.08 -8.15
N THR A 226 -2.40 -2.61 -7.13
CA THR A 226 -2.55 -1.99 -5.79
C THR A 226 -1.41 -2.32 -4.83
N ASP A 227 -0.53 -3.25 -5.19
CA ASP A 227 0.64 -3.56 -4.38
C ASP A 227 1.59 -2.36 -4.33
N THR A 228 2.24 -2.16 -3.17
CA THR A 228 3.42 -1.29 -3.10
C THR A 228 4.65 -2.08 -3.50
N VAL A 229 5.50 -1.51 -4.36
CA VAL A 229 6.73 -2.17 -4.82
C VAL A 229 7.89 -1.86 -3.88
N LEU A 230 8.80 -2.83 -3.81
CA LEU A 230 10.05 -2.80 -3.08
C LEU A 230 11.17 -3.19 -4.04
N VAL A 231 12.36 -2.66 -3.78
CA VAL A 231 13.52 -2.85 -4.64
C VAL A 231 14.70 -3.24 -3.74
N GLY A 232 15.33 -4.38 -4.01
CA GLY A 232 16.48 -4.84 -3.25
C GLY A 232 17.12 -6.11 -3.82
N ASP A 233 18.34 -6.40 -3.38
CA ASP A 233 19.06 -7.65 -3.57
C ASP A 233 18.67 -8.65 -2.46
N TRP A 234 17.62 -9.44 -2.71
CA TRP A 234 17.04 -10.33 -1.70
C TRP A 234 17.84 -11.61 -1.43
N ASN A 235 18.79 -11.96 -2.31
CA ASN A 235 19.52 -13.23 -2.32
C ASN A 235 21.05 -13.07 -2.24
N GLY A 236 21.56 -11.84 -2.33
CA GLY A 236 22.97 -11.50 -2.20
C GLY A 236 23.79 -11.74 -3.47
N ASP A 237 23.13 -11.81 -4.64
CA ASP A 237 23.81 -12.02 -5.93
C ASP A 237 24.31 -10.71 -6.58
N ARG A 238 24.09 -9.58 -5.91
CA ARG A 238 24.39 -8.19 -6.31
C ARG A 238 23.53 -7.68 -7.46
N ARG A 239 22.47 -8.39 -7.83
CA ARG A 239 21.46 -7.88 -8.73
C ARG A 239 20.23 -7.47 -7.94
N THR A 240 19.81 -6.24 -8.15
CA THR A 240 18.58 -5.76 -7.57
C THR A 240 17.37 -6.34 -8.30
N THR A 241 16.39 -6.80 -7.53
CA THR A 241 15.14 -7.36 -8.04
C THR A 241 13.93 -6.78 -7.29
N ILE A 242 12.73 -7.23 -7.66
CA ILE A 242 11.48 -6.61 -7.20
C ILE A 242 10.84 -7.45 -6.10
N GLY A 243 10.44 -6.76 -5.03
CA GLY A 243 9.49 -7.28 -4.04
C GLY A 243 8.18 -6.49 -4.11
N VAL A 244 7.12 -7.04 -3.55
CA VAL A 244 5.89 -6.27 -3.30
C VAL A 244 5.37 -6.48 -1.90
N ARG A 245 4.83 -5.40 -1.32
CA ARG A 245 4.01 -5.41 -0.12
C ARG A 245 2.55 -5.40 -0.53
N ARG A 246 1.79 -6.34 0.03
CA ARG A 246 0.39 -6.53 -0.28
C ARG A 246 -0.45 -6.54 0.99
N VAL A 247 -1.60 -5.88 0.90
CA VAL A 247 -2.69 -6.06 1.85
C VAL A 247 -3.21 -7.49 1.74
N ALA A 248 -3.24 -8.23 2.85
CA ALA A 248 -3.74 -9.60 2.84
C ALA A 248 -5.08 -9.68 2.10
N ALA A 249 -5.25 -10.68 1.23
CA ALA A 249 -6.39 -10.84 0.32
C ALA A 249 -7.79 -10.79 0.99
N ALA A 250 -7.86 -10.86 2.32
CA ALA A 250 -9.06 -10.57 3.09
C ALA A 250 -9.56 -9.11 2.95
N ALA A 251 -8.71 -8.15 2.55
CA ALA A 251 -9.06 -6.74 2.43
C ALA A 251 -9.69 -6.35 1.07
N GLU A 252 -9.37 -7.06 -0.02
CA GLU A 252 -9.96 -6.77 -1.35
C GLU A 252 -11.45 -7.13 -1.43
N GLY A 253 -11.94 -8.00 -0.52
CA GLY A 253 -13.36 -8.32 -0.37
C GLY A 253 -14.07 -7.58 0.78
N ALA A 254 -13.34 -6.89 1.65
CA ALA A 254 -13.87 -6.36 2.90
C ALA A 254 -14.55 -4.99 2.79
N GLY A 255 -14.41 -4.29 1.65
CA GLY A 255 -15.01 -2.97 1.48
C GLY A 255 -14.34 -1.89 2.34
N THR A 256 -14.78 -0.64 2.18
CA THR A 256 -14.34 0.51 2.99
C THR A 256 -14.70 0.31 4.48
N ILE A 257 -14.09 1.09 5.38
CA ILE A 257 -14.48 1.07 6.81
C ILE A 257 -15.99 1.36 6.98
N SER A 258 -16.54 2.28 6.18
CA SER A 258 -17.98 2.58 6.17
C SER A 258 -18.81 1.36 5.76
N GLN A 259 -18.41 0.66 4.70
CA GLN A 259 -19.00 -0.59 4.24
C GLN A 259 -18.96 -1.71 5.29
N GLN A 260 -17.84 -1.84 6.01
CA GLN A 260 -17.70 -2.82 7.08
C GLN A 260 -18.57 -2.50 8.29
N ASN A 261 -18.69 -1.22 8.64
CA ASN A 261 -19.58 -0.77 9.71
C ASN A 261 -21.04 -1.00 9.35
N ALA A 262 -21.45 -0.64 8.13
CA ALA A 262 -22.77 -0.92 7.59
C ALA A 262 -23.09 -2.42 7.61
N LEU A 263 -22.14 -3.29 7.25
CA LEU A 263 -22.30 -4.75 7.30
C LEU A 263 -22.47 -5.27 8.72
N ARG A 264 -21.76 -4.72 9.70
CA ARG A 264 -21.92 -5.09 11.12
C ARG A 264 -23.29 -4.67 11.63
N THR A 265 -23.69 -3.43 11.38
CA THR A 265 -25.00 -2.90 11.74
C THR A 265 -26.13 -3.71 11.08
N ALA A 266 -25.99 -4.07 9.80
CA ALA A 266 -26.97 -4.94 9.11
C ALA A 266 -27.15 -6.29 9.80
N LYS A 267 -26.04 -6.93 10.21
CA LYS A 267 -26.09 -8.21 10.93
C LYS A 267 -26.78 -8.07 12.28
N GLU A 268 -26.46 -7.02 13.02
CA GLU A 268 -27.10 -6.72 14.32
C GLU A 268 -28.61 -6.54 14.15
N TYR A 269 -29.07 -5.75 13.17
CA TYR A 269 -30.51 -5.57 12.88
C TYR A 269 -31.23 -6.90 12.59
N LEU A 270 -30.60 -7.78 11.81
CA LEU A 270 -31.16 -9.09 11.45
C LEU A 270 -31.22 -10.08 12.63
N GLU A 271 -30.56 -9.80 13.76
CA GLU A 271 -30.63 -10.64 14.96
C GLU A 271 -31.94 -10.45 15.74
N TYR A 272 -32.53 -9.25 15.71
CA TYR A 272 -33.70 -8.91 16.55
C TYR A 272 -34.93 -8.42 15.78
N SER A 273 -34.82 -8.17 14.48
CA SER A 273 -35.97 -7.75 13.66
C SER A 273 -35.90 -8.37 12.26
N ALA A 274 -37.07 -8.68 11.70
CA ALA A 274 -37.16 -9.16 10.34
C ALA A 274 -37.08 -8.00 9.35
N PHE A 275 -36.34 -8.17 8.25
CA PHE A 275 -36.24 -7.17 7.19
C PHE A 275 -36.31 -7.80 5.80
N SER A 276 -36.91 -7.06 4.85
CA SER A 276 -36.66 -7.30 3.44
C SER A 276 -35.27 -6.76 3.04
N ARG A 277 -34.74 -7.19 1.90
CA ARG A 277 -33.48 -6.62 1.38
C ARG A 277 -33.55 -5.11 1.25
N LEU A 278 -34.65 -4.59 0.68
CA LEU A 278 -34.85 -3.16 0.48
C LEU A 278 -35.07 -2.43 1.81
N GLY A 279 -35.82 -3.02 2.73
CA GLY A 279 -36.05 -2.47 4.06
C GLY A 279 -34.75 -2.34 4.87
N LEU A 280 -33.87 -3.35 4.81
CA LEU A 280 -32.58 -3.29 5.51
C LEU A 280 -31.65 -2.22 4.91
N ILE A 281 -31.66 -2.04 3.58
CA ILE A 281 -30.92 -0.94 2.94
C ILE A 281 -31.47 0.40 3.44
N GLY A 282 -32.79 0.59 3.41
CA GLY A 282 -33.43 1.81 3.90
C GLY A 282 -33.15 2.10 5.37
N GLN A 283 -33.10 1.06 6.21
CA GLN A 283 -32.74 1.19 7.63
C GLN A 283 -31.30 1.70 7.81
N LEU A 284 -30.34 1.19 7.03
CA LEU A 284 -28.96 1.68 7.07
C LEU A 284 -28.83 3.12 6.53
N GLU A 285 -29.60 3.49 5.51
CA GLU A 285 -29.64 4.88 5.02
C GLU A 285 -30.23 5.84 6.07
N TYR A 286 -31.22 5.38 6.84
CA TYR A 286 -31.75 6.14 7.98
C TYR A 286 -30.66 6.41 9.03
N GLU A 287 -29.79 5.42 9.29
CA GLU A 287 -28.57 5.50 10.11
C GLU A 287 -27.43 6.32 9.48
N LYS A 288 -27.69 7.00 8.35
CA LYS A 288 -26.75 7.88 7.63
C LYS A 288 -25.61 7.18 6.91
N TYR A 289 -25.69 5.88 6.66
CA TYR A 289 -24.82 5.25 5.68
C TYR A 289 -25.20 5.72 4.26
N SER A 290 -24.20 5.81 3.38
CA SER A 290 -24.47 6.12 1.96
C SER A 290 -25.21 4.94 1.30
N THR A 291 -26.00 5.22 0.26
CA THR A 291 -26.67 4.18 -0.54
C THR A 291 -25.69 3.13 -1.06
N GLN A 292 -24.47 3.55 -1.43
CA GLN A 292 -23.42 2.65 -1.90
C GLN A 292 -22.95 1.70 -0.79
N ASP A 293 -22.72 2.22 0.42
CA ASP A 293 -22.24 1.41 1.54
C ASP A 293 -23.33 0.48 2.08
N ALA A 294 -24.57 0.97 2.17
CA ALA A 294 -25.73 0.18 2.58
C ALA A 294 -26.01 -0.98 1.62
N THR A 295 -26.02 -0.70 0.31
CA THR A 295 -26.22 -1.74 -0.71
C THR A 295 -25.09 -2.77 -0.69
N TRP A 296 -23.84 -2.30 -0.61
CA TRP A 296 -22.67 -3.16 -0.53
C TRP A 296 -22.72 -4.11 0.67
N ALA A 297 -23.16 -3.60 1.83
CA ALA A 297 -23.30 -4.35 3.07
C ALA A 297 -24.39 -5.41 2.99
N VAL A 298 -25.59 -5.01 2.56
CA VAL A 298 -26.74 -5.92 2.46
C VAL A 298 -26.52 -7.02 1.42
N ASP A 299 -25.77 -6.76 0.35
CA ASP A 299 -25.43 -7.80 -0.63
C ASP A 299 -24.40 -8.83 -0.13
N ARG A 300 -23.79 -8.59 1.04
CA ARG A 300 -22.78 -9.44 1.67
C ARG A 300 -23.23 -10.07 2.98
N VAL A 301 -24.46 -9.81 3.43
CA VAL A 301 -25.04 -10.59 4.52
C VAL A 301 -25.42 -11.98 4.01
N SER A 302 -25.05 -13.02 4.75
CA SER A 302 -25.48 -14.38 4.49
C SER A 302 -26.85 -14.59 5.14
N VAL A 303 -27.92 -14.29 4.41
CA VAL A 303 -29.30 -14.33 4.93
C VAL A 303 -30.24 -14.99 3.93
N ASN A 304 -31.19 -15.76 4.45
CA ASN A 304 -32.29 -16.30 3.66
C ASN A 304 -33.49 -15.33 3.69
N TRP A 305 -33.69 -14.58 2.62
CA TRP A 305 -34.76 -13.59 2.52
C TRP A 305 -36.17 -14.19 2.59
N ASN A 306 -36.34 -15.46 2.23
CA ASN A 306 -37.61 -16.17 2.39
C ASN A 306 -37.91 -16.44 3.88
N GLU A 307 -36.90 -16.79 4.67
CA GLU A 307 -37.04 -16.94 6.12
C GLU A 307 -37.32 -15.60 6.81
N GLN A 308 -36.69 -14.51 6.34
CA GLN A 308 -37.00 -13.17 6.83
C GLN A 308 -38.46 -12.79 6.57
N ALA A 309 -38.99 -13.10 5.37
CA ALA A 309 -40.41 -12.90 5.06
C ALA A 309 -41.33 -13.72 5.98
N ALA A 310 -40.98 -14.99 6.26
CA ALA A 310 -41.75 -15.83 7.18
C ALA A 310 -41.72 -15.31 8.62
N ARG A 311 -40.57 -14.80 9.09
CA ARG A 311 -40.46 -14.17 10.41
C ARG A 311 -41.34 -12.93 10.50
N MET A 312 -41.25 -12.03 9.52
CA MET A 312 -42.07 -10.81 9.49
C MET A 312 -43.56 -11.11 9.42
N ALA A 313 -43.96 -12.11 8.62
CA ALA A 313 -45.36 -12.55 8.53
C ALA A 313 -45.90 -13.02 9.89
N ASN A 314 -45.11 -13.82 10.62
CA ASN A 314 -45.46 -14.26 11.97
C ASN A 314 -45.49 -13.10 12.98
N GLU A 315 -44.58 -12.13 12.87
CA GLU A 315 -44.60 -10.93 13.71
C GLU A 315 -45.89 -10.12 13.48
N TYR A 316 -46.27 -9.86 12.24
CA TYR A 316 -47.51 -9.15 11.92
C TYR A 316 -48.74 -9.85 12.51
N LEU A 317 -48.84 -11.18 12.37
CA LEU A 317 -49.97 -11.95 12.89
C LEU A 317 -50.04 -12.00 14.42
N ARG A 318 -48.94 -11.72 15.14
CA ARG A 318 -48.98 -11.55 16.59
C ARG A 318 -49.62 -10.23 17.01
N TYR A 319 -49.58 -9.21 16.15
CA TYR A 319 -50.09 -7.87 16.46
C TYR A 319 -51.44 -7.56 15.82
N THR A 320 -51.77 -8.14 14.66
CA THR A 320 -53.01 -7.85 13.91
C THR A 320 -53.42 -9.04 13.06
N SER A 321 -54.73 -9.20 12.85
CA SER A 321 -55.27 -10.23 11.97
C SER A 321 -55.22 -9.79 10.49
N PHE A 322 -54.78 -10.69 9.61
CA PHE A 322 -54.75 -10.48 8.17
C PHE A 322 -55.44 -11.64 7.43
N SER A 323 -55.99 -11.35 6.25
CA SER A 323 -56.27 -12.40 5.26
C SER A 323 -54.96 -12.81 4.56
N ARG A 324 -54.93 -13.99 3.92
CA ARG A 324 -53.75 -14.44 3.16
C ARG A 324 -53.29 -13.40 2.13
N ALA A 325 -54.22 -12.87 1.34
CA ALA A 325 -53.91 -11.86 0.32
C ALA A 325 -53.43 -10.55 0.97
N GLY A 326 -54.09 -10.09 2.04
CA GLY A 326 -53.72 -8.85 2.73
C GLY A 326 -52.32 -8.91 3.36
N LEU A 327 -51.92 -10.07 3.91
CA LEU A 327 -50.58 -10.24 4.48
C LEU A 327 -49.50 -10.29 3.38
N ILE A 328 -49.80 -10.86 2.21
CA ILE A 328 -48.91 -10.82 1.05
C ILE A 328 -48.68 -9.37 0.61
N ASP A 329 -49.76 -8.59 0.46
CA ASP A 329 -49.67 -7.18 0.08
C ASP A 329 -48.88 -6.37 1.10
N GLN A 330 -49.04 -6.64 2.40
CA GLN A 330 -48.26 -6.00 3.46
C GLN A 330 -46.76 -6.32 3.34
N LEU A 331 -46.37 -7.57 3.13
CA LEU A 331 -44.95 -7.92 2.98
C LEU A 331 -44.35 -7.31 1.69
N ILE A 332 -45.12 -7.20 0.62
CA ILE A 332 -44.68 -6.49 -0.59
C ILE A 332 -44.45 -5.01 -0.28
N TYR A 333 -45.34 -4.38 0.51
CA TYR A 333 -45.16 -3.01 0.98
C TYR A 333 -43.89 -2.83 1.82
N GLU A 334 -43.52 -3.83 2.64
CA GLU A 334 -42.27 -3.90 3.40
C GLU A 334 -41.02 -4.13 2.53
N GLY A 335 -41.18 -4.25 1.21
CA GLY A 335 -40.09 -4.36 0.25
C GLY A 335 -39.66 -5.80 -0.07
N PHE A 336 -40.43 -6.81 0.32
CA PHE A 336 -40.22 -8.17 -0.17
C PHE A 336 -40.69 -8.32 -1.62
N THR A 337 -40.03 -9.22 -2.37
CA THR A 337 -40.55 -9.62 -3.69
C THR A 337 -41.85 -10.42 -3.53
N PRO A 338 -42.73 -10.46 -4.55
CA PRO A 338 -43.97 -11.25 -4.48
C PRO A 338 -43.73 -12.72 -4.10
N LYS A 339 -42.67 -13.34 -4.62
CA LYS A 339 -42.31 -14.73 -4.29
C LYS A 339 -41.89 -14.90 -2.83
N GLN A 340 -41.14 -13.96 -2.27
CA GLN A 340 -40.74 -13.98 -0.85
C GLN A 340 -41.94 -13.77 0.05
N ALA A 341 -42.83 -12.83 -0.30
CA ALA A 341 -44.07 -12.58 0.43
C ALA A 341 -44.99 -13.81 0.42
N GLU A 342 -45.23 -14.41 -0.74
CA GLU A 342 -46.00 -15.66 -0.88
C GLU A 342 -45.41 -16.80 -0.06
N TYR A 343 -44.08 -16.97 -0.11
CA TYR A 343 -43.38 -17.95 0.71
C TYR A 343 -43.60 -17.66 2.20
N GLY A 344 -43.36 -16.43 2.64
CA GLY A 344 -43.47 -16.03 4.04
C GLY A 344 -44.86 -16.32 4.62
N VAL A 345 -45.91 -15.93 3.91
CA VAL A 345 -47.30 -16.19 4.33
C VAL A 345 -47.62 -17.68 4.36
N SER A 346 -47.10 -18.47 3.41
CA SER A 346 -47.33 -19.93 3.40
C SER A 346 -46.79 -20.65 4.66
N GLN A 347 -45.85 -20.04 5.38
CA GLN A 347 -45.28 -20.58 6.61
C GLN A 347 -46.11 -20.24 7.86
N THR A 348 -47.20 -19.48 7.73
CA THR A 348 -48.02 -19.00 8.86
C THR A 348 -49.31 -19.79 9.08
N GLY A 349 -49.65 -20.71 8.18
CA GLY A 349 -50.91 -21.47 8.22
C GLY A 349 -52.11 -20.78 7.56
N LEU A 350 -51.89 -19.64 6.90
CA LEU A 350 -52.89 -18.89 6.11
C LEU A 350 -52.95 -19.28 4.62
#